data_AF-A0A7S2QV75-F1
#
_entry.id   AF-A0A7S2QV75-F1
#
_cell.length_a   1.000
_cell.length_b   1.000
_cell.length_c   1.000
_cell.angle_alpha   90.00
_cell.angle_beta   90.00
_cell.angle_gamma   90.00
#
_symmetry.space_group_name_H-M   'P 1'
#
loop_
_entity.id
_entity.type
_entity.pdbx_description
1 polymer ?
#
loop_
_entity_poly.entity_id
_entity_poly.type
_entity_poly.pdbx_seq_one_letter_code
_entity_poly.pdbx_strand_id
1 'polypeptide(L)'
;GYSGTPPDCISDIPGVAPIIVEGMCSQRSGLKGKFEPVARTASGRPWYKKANGATLYFDPNHWGVVQNFNNWLFGGQEPSTTATNNLNGVPGAYFGLSEDLTTQNGYPVGGGDLPPFGTTTWTVNCGGTDTQVEVTITEIKVELSGSNTGKCAVSGSCFSSLNYGYDEECTFTVFEGGVLDVISFNTEECCDKLAVGGVEYEGTIGPEGVTVSAGDQITWSSD
;
A
#
# COMPACT_ATOMS: atom_id res chain seq x y z
N GLY A 1 5.69 -7.22 -28.36
CA GLY A 1 4.99 -6.05 -27.81
C GLY A 1 4.44 -6.47 -26.48
N TYR A 2 5.09 -6.06 -25.40
CA TYR A 2 4.59 -6.32 -24.05
C TYR A 2 3.56 -5.23 -23.73
N SER A 3 2.40 -5.67 -23.25
CA SER A 3 1.29 -4.82 -22.84
C SER A 3 1.76 -3.75 -21.86
N GLY A 4 1.18 -2.54 -21.95
CA GLY A 4 1.61 -1.32 -21.26
C GLY A 4 1.41 -1.28 -19.74
N THR A 5 1.74 -2.36 -19.05
CA THR A 5 1.89 -2.45 -17.59
C THR A 5 3.20 -3.18 -17.33
N PRO A 6 3.96 -2.83 -16.27
CA PRO A 6 5.08 -3.65 -15.84
C PRO A 6 4.57 -5.10 -15.70
N PRO A 7 5.35 -6.13 -16.06
CA PRO A 7 4.98 -7.51 -15.75
C PRO A 7 4.56 -7.56 -14.29
N ASP A 8 3.31 -7.93 -14.04
CA ASP A 8 2.70 -7.85 -12.71
C ASP A 8 3.66 -8.48 -11.69
N CYS A 9 4.22 -7.64 -10.83
CA CYS A 9 4.78 -8.12 -9.59
C CYS A 9 3.62 -8.70 -8.79
N ILE A 10 3.37 -9.99 -8.98
CA ILE A 10 2.55 -10.89 -8.17
C ILE A 10 1.40 -10.18 -7.41
N SER A 11 0.20 -10.27 -7.99
CA SER A 11 -1.12 -10.09 -7.31
C SER A 11 -1.62 -8.69 -6.98
N ASP A 12 -1.22 -7.66 -7.73
CA ASP A 12 -1.69 -6.29 -7.46
C ASP A 12 -3.15 -6.07 -7.86
N ILE A 13 -3.93 -5.50 -6.93
CA ILE A 13 -5.18 -4.80 -7.27
C ILE A 13 -4.77 -3.50 -7.98
N PRO A 14 -5.24 -3.23 -9.21
CA PRO A 14 -4.83 -2.04 -9.94
C PRO A 14 -5.00 -0.76 -9.12
N GLY A 15 -3.90 -0.02 -8.97
CA GLY A 15 -3.86 1.25 -8.25
C GLY A 15 -4.00 1.14 -6.73
N VAL A 16 -3.64 0.00 -6.12
CA VAL A 16 -3.63 -0.18 -4.66
C VAL A 16 -2.28 -0.75 -4.24
N ALA A 17 -1.48 0.07 -3.56
CA ALA A 17 -0.19 -0.33 -3.04
C ALA A 17 -0.33 -1.05 -1.68
N PRO A 18 0.59 -1.96 -1.31
CA PRO A 18 0.75 -2.39 0.07
C PRO A 18 0.99 -1.21 1.01
N ILE A 19 0.70 -1.38 2.29
CA ILE A 19 0.85 -0.31 3.29
C ILE A 19 1.67 -0.77 4.49
N ILE A 20 2.33 0.17 5.17
CA ILE A 20 2.92 -0.03 6.49
C ILE A 20 2.12 0.77 7.51
N VAL A 21 1.79 0.11 8.61
CA VAL A 21 1.15 0.72 9.77
C VAL A 21 2.17 0.87 10.89
N GLU A 22 2.38 2.10 11.33
CA GLU A 22 3.20 2.45 12.48
C GLU A 22 2.38 3.20 13.54
N GLY A 23 2.96 3.45 14.70
CA GLY A 23 2.19 3.86 15.88
C GLY A 23 1.45 2.67 16.52
N MET A 24 0.43 2.92 17.34
CA MET A 24 -0.26 1.96 18.26
C MET A 24 0.30 1.86 19.68
N CYS A 25 -0.59 1.54 20.62
CA CYS A 25 -0.23 1.14 21.98
C CYS A 25 0.36 -0.27 22.04
N SER A 26 1.09 -0.58 23.12
CA SER A 26 1.82 -1.85 23.28
C SER A 26 0.91 -3.09 23.20
N GLN A 27 -0.32 -2.98 23.70
CA GLN A 27 -1.34 -4.03 23.65
C GLN A 27 -1.84 -4.32 22.23
N ARG A 28 -1.62 -3.42 21.27
CA ARG A 28 -2.01 -3.55 19.86
C ARG A 28 -0.80 -3.54 18.92
N SER A 29 0.38 -3.88 19.43
CA SER A 29 1.61 -4.01 18.64
C SER A 29 1.48 -4.99 17.47
N GLY A 30 0.58 -5.98 17.57
CA GLY A 30 0.25 -6.90 16.49
C GLY A 30 -0.34 -6.24 15.24
N LEU A 31 -0.81 -5.00 15.31
CA LEU A 31 -1.33 -4.25 14.15
C LEU A 31 -0.28 -3.39 13.46
N LYS A 32 0.95 -3.33 13.99
CA LYS A 32 2.06 -2.64 13.34
C LYS A 32 2.67 -3.47 12.21
N GLY A 33 3.19 -2.84 11.19
CA GLY A 33 3.90 -3.47 10.07
C GLY A 33 3.08 -3.54 8.78
N LYS A 34 3.54 -4.39 7.85
CA LYS A 34 3.01 -4.47 6.49
C LYS A 34 1.61 -5.09 6.43
N PHE A 35 0.72 -4.49 5.64
CA PHE A 35 -0.53 -5.08 5.17
C PHE A 35 -0.52 -5.14 3.64
N GLU A 36 -0.89 -6.29 3.09
CA GLU A 36 -1.02 -6.50 1.64
C GLU A 36 -2.44 -6.19 1.19
N PRO A 37 -2.64 -5.59 0.00
CA PRO A 37 -3.95 -5.41 -0.58
C PRO A 37 -4.54 -6.78 -0.96
N VAL A 38 -5.84 -7.00 -0.72
CA VAL A 38 -6.47 -8.30 -1.01
C VAL A 38 -7.56 -8.22 -2.08
N ALA A 39 -8.57 -7.36 -1.90
CA ALA A 39 -9.57 -7.08 -2.93
C ALA A 39 -10.21 -5.70 -2.73
N ARG A 40 -11.18 -5.36 -3.58
CA ARG A 40 -12.09 -4.23 -3.37
C ARG A 40 -13.39 -4.73 -2.73
N THR A 41 -13.93 -3.95 -1.80
CA THR A 41 -15.27 -4.14 -1.23
C THR A 41 -16.35 -3.72 -2.24
N ALA A 42 -17.63 -3.95 -1.93
CA ALA A 42 -18.75 -3.54 -2.77
C ALA A 42 -18.77 -2.02 -3.08
N SER A 43 -18.15 -1.22 -2.21
CA SER A 43 -17.99 0.23 -2.39
C SER A 43 -16.88 0.62 -3.38
N GLY A 44 -16.09 -0.34 -3.88
CA GLY A 44 -14.91 -0.11 -4.70
C GLY A 44 -13.64 0.20 -3.89
N ARG A 45 -13.76 0.46 -2.59
CA ARG A 45 -12.60 0.71 -1.69
C ARG A 45 -11.79 -0.56 -1.48
N PRO A 46 -10.44 -0.48 -1.46
CA PRO A 46 -9.61 -1.63 -1.15
C PRO A 46 -9.77 -2.08 0.30
N TRP A 47 -9.41 -3.32 0.57
CA TRP A 47 -9.12 -3.79 1.91
C TRP A 47 -7.80 -4.54 1.94
N TYR A 48 -7.17 -4.52 3.10
CA TYR A 48 -5.84 -5.03 3.31
C TYR A 48 -5.82 -6.10 4.39
N LYS A 49 -4.86 -7.01 4.29
CA LYS A 49 -4.65 -8.08 5.25
C LYS A 49 -3.18 -8.21 5.61
N LYS A 50 -2.92 -8.38 6.90
CA LYS A 50 -1.61 -8.71 7.44
C LYS A 50 -1.46 -10.22 7.61
N ALA A 51 -0.23 -10.71 7.59
CA ALA A 51 0.10 -12.13 7.76
C ALA A 51 -0.48 -12.78 9.04
N ASN A 52 -0.71 -12.00 10.10
CA ASN A 52 -1.32 -12.48 11.34
C ASN A 52 -2.86 -12.52 11.31
N GLY A 53 -3.49 -12.22 10.18
CA GLY A 53 -4.94 -12.23 10.00
C GLY A 53 -5.63 -10.89 10.29
N ALA A 54 -4.93 -9.89 10.81
CA ALA A 54 -5.49 -8.56 10.99
C ALA A 54 -5.86 -7.93 9.64
N THR A 55 -6.94 -7.19 9.60
CA THR A 55 -7.46 -6.53 8.39
C THR A 55 -7.52 -5.02 8.57
N LEU A 56 -7.48 -4.28 7.46
CA LEU A 56 -7.80 -2.86 7.41
C LEU A 56 -8.79 -2.65 6.26
N TYR A 57 -9.97 -2.12 6.57
CA TYR A 57 -11.00 -1.88 5.56
C TYR A 57 -11.91 -0.73 5.94
N PHE A 58 -12.62 -0.20 4.95
CA PHE A 58 -13.66 0.79 5.17
C PHE A 58 -15.00 0.10 5.40
N ASP A 59 -15.66 0.39 6.52
CA ASP A 59 -17.03 -0.03 6.77
C ASP A 59 -17.95 1.21 6.76
N PRO A 60 -18.91 1.32 5.81
CA PRO A 60 -19.85 2.44 5.76
C PRO A 60 -20.92 2.39 6.86
N ASN A 61 -21.18 1.20 7.41
CA ASN A 61 -22.13 1.02 8.49
C ASN A 61 -21.79 -0.24 9.25
N HIS A 62 -20.90 -0.04 10.20
CA HIS A 62 -20.27 -1.08 10.99
C HIS A 62 -21.25 -2.06 11.68
N TRP A 63 -22.48 -1.64 11.98
CA TRP A 63 -23.45 -2.47 12.73
C TRP A 63 -24.80 -2.68 12.02
N GLY A 64 -24.96 -2.19 10.79
CA GLY A 64 -26.24 -2.26 10.08
C GLY A 64 -27.38 -1.46 10.72
N VAL A 65 -27.07 -0.59 11.70
CA VAL A 65 -28.00 0.36 12.33
C VAL A 65 -27.60 1.79 11.94
N VAL A 66 -28.58 2.69 11.86
CA VAL A 66 -28.38 4.09 11.45
C VAL A 66 -27.55 4.86 12.48
N GLN A 67 -26.25 4.64 12.46
CA GLN A 67 -25.24 5.50 13.04
C GLN A 67 -24.13 5.61 11.98
N ASN A 68 -23.77 6.85 11.65
CA ASN A 68 -22.87 7.20 10.54
C ASN A 68 -21.41 6.83 10.84
N PHE A 69 -21.14 5.53 11.04
CA PHE A 69 -19.80 4.98 11.15
C PHE A 69 -19.25 4.79 9.73
N ASN A 70 -18.73 5.87 9.14
CA ASN A 70 -18.11 5.89 7.82
C ASN A 70 -16.58 5.91 7.98
N ASN A 71 -16.00 4.81 8.43
CA ASN A 71 -14.63 4.80 8.92
C ASN A 71 -13.80 3.66 8.33
N TRP A 72 -12.52 3.95 8.13
CA TRP A 72 -11.49 2.91 8.09
C TRP A 72 -11.32 2.33 9.50
N LEU A 73 -11.21 1.01 9.58
CA LEU A 73 -11.05 0.30 10.84
C LEU A 73 -10.06 -0.87 10.69
N PHE A 74 -9.37 -1.19 11.78
CA PHE A 74 -8.60 -2.43 11.89
C PHE A 74 -9.50 -3.52 12.43
N GLY A 75 -9.63 -4.64 11.71
CA GLY A 75 -10.48 -5.75 12.11
C GLY A 75 -9.71 -7.05 12.33
N GLY A 76 -10.40 -8.01 12.95
CA GLY A 76 -9.90 -9.38 13.11
C GLY A 76 -10.52 -10.37 12.11
N GLN A 77 -11.39 -9.89 11.22
CA GLN A 77 -12.11 -10.72 10.23
C GLN A 77 -12.00 -10.09 8.83
N GLU A 78 -12.09 -10.93 7.80
CA GLU A 78 -12.15 -10.47 6.42
C GLU A 78 -13.48 -9.76 6.15
N PRO A 79 -13.47 -8.58 5.51
CA PRO A 79 -14.69 -7.91 5.14
C PRO A 79 -15.37 -8.62 3.96
N SER A 80 -16.69 -8.65 3.99
CA SER A 80 -17.50 -9.06 2.85
C SER A 80 -17.27 -8.12 1.66
N THR A 81 -17.03 -8.70 0.48
CA THR A 81 -16.85 -7.96 -0.77
C THR A 81 -18.15 -7.63 -1.50
N THR A 82 -19.29 -8.14 -1.03
CA THR A 82 -20.61 -7.97 -1.68
C THR A 82 -21.63 -7.22 -0.82
N ALA A 83 -21.53 -7.32 0.51
CA ALA A 83 -22.33 -6.53 1.44
C ALA A 83 -22.03 -5.02 1.32
N THR A 84 -23.06 -4.21 1.49
CA THR A 84 -22.99 -2.73 1.48
C THR A 84 -23.00 -2.13 2.89
N ASN A 85 -23.19 -2.95 3.91
CA ASN A 85 -23.13 -2.61 5.33
C ASN A 85 -22.70 -3.85 6.14
N ASN A 86 -22.28 -3.64 7.39
CA ASN A 86 -21.86 -4.70 8.31
C ASN A 86 -20.90 -5.68 7.64
N LEU A 87 -19.76 -5.17 7.17
CA LEU A 87 -18.88 -5.94 6.29
C LEU A 87 -18.24 -7.12 7.02
N ASN A 88 -18.08 -7.08 8.34
CA ASN A 88 -17.59 -8.24 9.12
C ASN A 88 -18.69 -9.28 9.42
N GLY A 89 -19.95 -9.02 9.09
CA GLY A 89 -21.06 -9.94 9.30
C GLY A 89 -21.41 -10.20 10.77
N VAL A 90 -20.91 -9.38 11.71
CA VAL A 90 -21.17 -9.54 13.14
C VAL A 90 -22.43 -8.74 13.51
N PRO A 91 -23.55 -9.37 13.92
CA PRO A 91 -24.78 -8.63 14.22
C PRO A 91 -24.65 -7.82 15.52
N GLY A 92 -24.92 -6.51 15.45
CA GLY A 92 -25.30 -5.58 16.54
C GLY A 92 -24.69 -5.73 17.95
N ALA A 93 -23.96 -4.69 18.37
CA ALA A 93 -23.78 -4.23 19.76
C ALA A 93 -23.26 -5.24 20.81
N TYR A 94 -22.33 -6.12 20.46
CA TYR A 94 -21.48 -6.76 21.47
C TYR A 94 -20.23 -5.90 21.70
N PHE A 95 -20.24 -5.12 22.78
CA PHE A 95 -19.18 -4.21 23.24
C PHE A 95 -17.84 -4.88 23.60
N GLY A 96 -17.47 -6.01 22.99
CA GLY A 96 -16.31 -6.74 23.47
C GLY A 96 -15.74 -7.88 22.63
N LEU A 97 -16.11 -8.03 21.35
CA LEU A 97 -15.51 -9.10 20.52
C LEU A 97 -15.04 -8.69 19.13
N SER A 98 -15.06 -7.40 18.78
CA SER A 98 -14.29 -6.96 17.64
C SER A 98 -13.05 -6.23 18.10
N GLU A 99 -11.92 -6.61 17.52
CA GLU A 99 -10.66 -5.90 17.63
C GLU A 99 -10.72 -4.54 16.89
N ASP A 100 -11.93 -3.98 16.73
CA ASP A 100 -12.23 -2.82 15.90
C ASP A 100 -11.74 -1.56 16.58
N LEU A 101 -10.54 -1.19 16.18
CA LEU A 101 -9.93 0.07 16.54
C LEU A 101 -10.62 1.17 15.75
N THR A 102 -11.42 1.97 16.46
CA THR A 102 -12.12 3.11 15.86
C THR A 102 -11.24 4.35 15.93
N THR A 103 -11.68 5.46 15.35
CA THR A 103 -11.08 6.77 15.54
C THR A 103 -11.97 7.61 16.46
N GLN A 104 -11.34 8.43 17.28
CA GLN A 104 -11.87 9.44 18.22
C GLN A 104 -13.39 9.49 18.44
N ASN A 105 -13.90 9.13 19.64
CA ASN A 105 -15.27 9.45 20.08
C ASN A 105 -16.39 9.16 19.05
N GLY A 106 -16.22 8.21 18.12
CA GLY A 106 -17.20 7.94 17.06
C GLY A 106 -17.26 9.00 15.95
N TYR A 107 -16.21 9.81 15.77
CA TYR A 107 -16.11 10.81 14.69
C TYR A 107 -15.04 10.42 13.66
N PRO A 108 -15.33 10.61 12.36
CA PRO A 108 -14.59 9.99 11.27
C PRO A 108 -13.19 10.56 11.06
N VAL A 109 -12.21 9.65 10.92
CA VAL A 109 -10.98 9.93 10.19
C VAL A 109 -11.06 9.21 8.86
N GLY A 110 -11.22 9.99 7.78
CA GLY A 110 -11.14 9.50 6.41
C GLY A 110 -12.37 8.72 5.93
N GLY A 111 -13.28 9.40 5.24
CA GLY A 111 -14.33 8.79 4.40
C GLY A 111 -13.89 8.59 2.93
N GLY A 112 -12.60 8.80 2.66
CA GLY A 112 -12.03 8.75 1.31
C GLY A 112 -12.07 7.34 0.73
N ASP A 113 -11.75 7.24 -0.56
CA ASP A 113 -11.69 5.95 -1.26
C ASP A 113 -10.46 5.12 -0.88
N LEU A 114 -9.53 5.70 -0.13
CA LEU A 114 -8.29 5.09 0.37
C LEU A 114 -8.13 5.32 1.89
N PRO A 115 -7.30 4.52 2.58
CA PRO A 115 -6.96 4.73 3.99
C PRO A 115 -6.47 6.15 4.27
N PRO A 116 -6.60 6.64 5.51
CA PRO A 116 -6.05 7.94 5.89
C PRO A 116 -4.52 7.85 5.98
N PHE A 117 -3.85 8.05 4.85
CA PHE A 117 -2.39 8.06 4.77
C PHE A 117 -1.77 9.21 5.55
N GLY A 118 -0.54 8.99 6.03
CA GLY A 118 0.16 9.87 6.97
C GLY A 118 -0.22 9.59 8.42
N THR A 119 0.23 10.47 9.32
CA THR A 119 -0.03 10.34 10.76
C THR A 119 -1.39 10.93 11.11
N THR A 120 -2.25 10.12 11.72
CA THR A 120 -3.57 10.52 12.21
C THR A 120 -3.83 9.95 13.61
N THR A 121 -4.80 10.51 14.34
CA THR A 121 -5.16 10.06 15.69
C THR A 121 -6.27 9.01 15.64
N TRP A 122 -6.02 7.84 16.23
CA TRP A 122 -6.93 6.71 16.33
C TRP A 122 -7.34 6.45 17.78
N THR A 123 -8.56 5.97 18.00
CA THR A 123 -9.08 5.52 19.30
C THR A 123 -8.99 4.01 19.40
N VAL A 124 -8.01 3.58 20.16
CA VAL A 124 -7.60 2.20 20.23
C VAL A 124 -7.90 1.66 21.62
N ASN A 125 -8.57 0.51 21.70
CA ASN A 125 -8.73 -0.16 22.98
C ASN A 125 -7.38 -0.78 23.40
N CYS A 126 -6.75 -0.17 24.40
CA CYS A 126 -5.43 -0.51 24.91
C CYS A 126 -5.58 -1.19 26.28
N GLY A 127 -5.85 -2.49 26.27
CA GLY A 127 -6.01 -3.27 27.51
C GLY A 127 -7.27 -2.91 28.29
N GLY A 128 -8.40 -2.71 27.60
CA GLY A 128 -9.69 -2.40 28.21
C GLY A 128 -10.00 -0.90 28.36
N THR A 129 -9.08 -0.02 27.98
CA THR A 129 -9.29 1.43 27.97
C THR A 129 -9.16 1.98 26.55
N ASP A 130 -10.16 2.73 26.11
CA ASP A 130 -10.11 3.43 24.83
C ASP A 130 -9.16 4.63 24.93
N THR A 131 -8.08 4.57 24.16
CA THR A 131 -6.96 5.51 24.22
C THR A 131 -6.73 6.14 22.86
N GLN A 132 -6.49 7.44 22.81
CA GLN A 132 -6.07 8.12 21.59
C GLN A 132 -4.58 7.86 21.35
N VAL A 133 -4.24 7.31 20.20
CA VAL A 133 -2.86 7.03 19.77
C VAL A 133 -2.63 7.59 18.38
N GLU A 134 -1.40 8.01 18.10
CA GLU A 134 -0.99 8.34 16.74
C GLU A 134 -0.72 7.05 15.97
N VAL A 135 -1.21 7.01 14.73
CA VAL A 135 -1.00 5.92 13.79
C VAL A 135 -0.57 6.54 12.47
N THR A 136 0.50 6.02 11.91
CA THR A 136 1.00 6.43 10.60
C THR A 136 0.73 5.31 9.61
N ILE A 137 0.02 5.63 8.53
CA ILE A 137 -0.19 4.69 7.43
C ILE A 137 0.57 5.20 6.22
N THR A 138 1.53 4.43 5.73
CA THR A 138 2.37 4.78 4.58
C THR A 138 2.15 3.79 3.45
N GLU A 139 2.03 4.27 2.22
CA GLU A 139 2.02 3.41 1.03
C GLU A 139 3.44 2.93 0.72
N ILE A 140 3.60 1.63 0.51
CA ILE A 140 4.79 1.05 -0.10
C ILE A 140 4.65 1.23 -1.61
N LYS A 141 5.09 2.38 -2.09
CA LYS A 141 5.00 2.74 -3.50
C LYS A 141 6.31 3.28 -4.04
N VAL A 142 6.39 3.21 -5.35
CA VAL A 142 7.33 3.97 -6.16
C VAL A 142 6.55 5.11 -6.82
N GLU A 143 7.17 6.27 -7.03
CA GLU A 143 6.58 7.34 -7.85
C GLU A 143 7.45 7.64 -9.05
N LEU A 144 6.81 7.87 -10.19
CA LEU A 144 7.47 8.15 -11.46
C LEU A 144 7.54 9.67 -11.71
N SER A 145 8.74 10.15 -12.03
CA SER A 145 9.02 11.51 -12.48
C SER A 145 10.06 11.48 -13.62
N GLY A 146 10.35 12.62 -14.26
CA GLY A 146 11.30 12.71 -15.37
C GLY A 146 10.70 13.34 -16.64
N SER A 147 11.40 13.17 -17.76
CA SER A 147 10.97 13.58 -19.11
C SER A 147 10.55 12.33 -19.91
N ASN A 148 9.63 12.41 -20.87
CA ASN A 148 9.15 11.21 -21.61
C ASN A 148 8.64 10.04 -20.74
N THR A 149 8.13 10.31 -19.53
CA THR A 149 7.65 9.28 -18.56
C THR A 149 6.55 8.36 -19.10
N GLY A 150 5.90 8.69 -20.22
CA GLY A 150 4.98 7.79 -20.94
C GLY A 150 5.64 6.51 -21.48
N LYS A 151 6.97 6.42 -21.41
CA LYS A 151 7.77 5.22 -21.71
C LYS A 151 8.19 4.44 -20.46
N CYS A 152 7.64 4.77 -19.29
CA CYS A 152 7.84 3.99 -18.07
C CYS A 152 6.50 3.80 -17.34
N ALA A 153 6.47 2.81 -16.46
CA ALA A 153 5.30 2.53 -15.66
C ALA A 153 5.67 2.22 -14.22
N VAL A 154 4.69 2.47 -13.37
CA VAL A 154 4.70 2.17 -11.95
C VAL A 154 3.36 1.56 -11.57
N SER A 155 3.41 0.51 -10.75
CA SER A 155 2.25 -0.10 -10.09
C SER A 155 2.65 -0.49 -8.67
N GLY A 156 2.10 0.18 -7.66
CA GLY A 156 2.48 -0.08 -6.26
C GLY A 156 3.98 0.11 -6.05
N SER A 157 4.64 -0.95 -5.56
CA SER A 157 6.09 -0.99 -5.35
C SER A 157 6.91 -1.34 -6.61
N CYS A 158 6.25 -1.58 -7.74
CA CYS A 158 6.89 -2.05 -8.96
C CYS A 158 6.99 -0.99 -10.03
N PHE A 159 8.04 -1.11 -10.84
CA PHE A 159 8.33 -0.17 -11.91
C PHE A 159 9.04 -0.87 -13.08
N SER A 160 8.91 -0.30 -14.28
CA SER A 160 9.59 -0.77 -15.48
C SER A 160 9.68 0.32 -16.55
N SER A 161 10.51 0.12 -17.56
CA SER A 161 10.30 0.74 -18.86
C SER A 161 9.05 0.14 -19.54
N LEU A 162 8.44 0.90 -20.44
CA LEU A 162 7.28 0.53 -21.25
C LEU A 162 7.71 0.47 -22.70
N ASN A 163 7.84 -0.75 -23.24
CA ASN A 163 8.28 -0.97 -24.62
C ASN A 163 9.62 -0.28 -24.91
N TYR A 164 10.63 -0.64 -24.10
CA TYR A 164 12.04 -0.24 -24.24
C TYR A 164 12.43 0.18 -25.67
N GLY A 165 12.89 1.42 -25.80
CA GLY A 165 13.39 2.04 -27.01
C GLY A 165 14.21 3.30 -26.69
N TYR A 166 14.39 4.15 -27.69
CA TYR A 166 15.29 5.32 -27.62
C TYR A 166 14.71 6.49 -26.82
N ASP A 167 15.55 7.39 -26.32
CA ASP A 167 15.23 8.63 -25.60
C ASP A 167 14.25 8.44 -24.42
N GLU A 168 14.47 7.41 -23.59
CA GLU A 168 13.76 7.21 -22.32
C GLU A 168 14.48 7.94 -21.20
N GLU A 169 13.75 8.57 -20.29
CA GLU A 169 14.33 9.20 -19.08
C GLU A 169 13.35 9.13 -17.91
N CYS A 170 13.55 8.18 -17.00
CA CYS A 170 12.64 7.95 -15.89
C CYS A 170 13.37 8.03 -14.57
N THR A 171 12.73 8.67 -13.59
CA THR A 171 13.17 8.71 -12.21
C THR A 171 12.09 8.10 -11.34
N PHE A 172 12.43 6.99 -10.71
CA PHE A 172 11.58 6.24 -9.78
C PHE A 172 11.99 6.60 -8.35
N THR A 173 11.11 7.25 -7.60
CA THR A 173 11.35 7.61 -6.20
C THR A 173 10.77 6.55 -5.29
N VAL A 174 11.58 5.99 -4.41
CA VAL A 174 11.20 4.97 -3.43
C VAL A 174 10.59 5.64 -2.20
N PHE A 175 9.36 5.30 -1.82
CA PHE A 175 8.71 5.88 -0.63
C PHE A 175 8.92 5.06 0.64
N GLU A 176 9.26 3.78 0.51
CA GLU A 176 9.59 2.89 1.62
C GLU A 176 10.74 1.98 1.23
N GLY A 177 11.71 1.82 2.12
CA GLY A 177 12.91 1.03 1.85
C GLY A 177 12.60 -0.46 1.63
N GLY A 178 13.47 -1.13 0.89
CA GLY A 178 13.30 -2.52 0.52
C GLY A 178 14.52 -3.10 -0.17
N VAL A 179 14.36 -4.32 -0.69
CA VAL A 179 15.36 -4.99 -1.53
C VAL A 179 14.73 -5.16 -2.91
N LEU A 180 15.48 -4.79 -3.96
CA LEU A 180 15.02 -4.94 -5.33
C LEU A 180 14.98 -6.43 -5.72
N ASP A 181 13.83 -6.86 -6.21
CA ASP A 181 13.57 -8.17 -6.83
C ASP A 181 13.41 -7.95 -8.34
N VAL A 182 14.36 -8.44 -9.13
CA VAL A 182 14.48 -8.15 -10.57
C VAL A 182 13.85 -9.28 -11.37
N ILE A 183 12.65 -9.02 -11.88
CA ILE A 183 11.92 -9.95 -12.75
C ILE A 183 12.61 -10.12 -14.11
N SER A 184 13.09 -9.01 -14.70
CA SER A 184 13.73 -8.99 -16.02
C SER A 184 14.62 -7.77 -16.16
N PHE A 185 15.83 -7.96 -16.70
CA PHE A 185 16.75 -6.87 -17.02
C PHE A 185 17.57 -7.24 -18.26
N ASN A 186 17.43 -6.43 -19.32
CA ASN A 186 18.17 -6.59 -20.56
C ASN A 186 18.19 -5.24 -21.31
N THR A 187 19.34 -4.59 -21.38
CA THR A 187 19.53 -3.27 -22.01
C THR A 187 20.67 -3.31 -23.03
N GLU A 188 20.85 -2.25 -23.83
CA GLU A 188 22.04 -2.12 -24.67
C GLU A 188 23.29 -1.90 -23.82
N GLU A 189 24.30 -2.75 -24.02
CA GLU A 189 25.60 -2.60 -23.36
C GLU A 189 26.37 -1.42 -23.97
N CYS A 190 26.56 -0.36 -23.18
CA CYS A 190 27.39 0.84 -23.38
C CYS A 190 26.63 2.11 -22.99
N CYS A 191 25.33 2.11 -23.29
CA CYS A 191 24.64 3.32 -23.67
C CYS A 191 23.42 3.54 -22.77
N ASP A 192 22.64 2.50 -22.55
CA ASP A 192 21.51 2.57 -21.63
C ASP A 192 21.92 2.24 -20.21
N LYS A 193 21.44 3.05 -19.27
CA LYS A 193 21.85 2.96 -17.87
C LYS A 193 20.63 2.97 -16.97
N LEU A 194 20.57 1.98 -16.09
CA LEU A 194 19.79 2.07 -14.85
C LEU A 194 20.75 2.39 -13.71
N ALA A 195 20.54 3.45 -12.95
CA ALA A 195 21.32 3.77 -11.77
C ALA A 195 20.52 3.58 -10.49
N VAL A 196 21.07 2.84 -9.52
CA VAL A 196 20.50 2.62 -8.18
C VAL A 196 21.56 2.98 -7.15
N GLY A 197 21.28 3.95 -6.27
CA GLY A 197 22.23 4.37 -5.24
C GLY A 197 23.59 4.83 -5.79
N GLY A 198 23.60 5.39 -7.01
CA GLY A 198 24.82 5.83 -7.70
C GLY A 198 25.62 4.73 -8.41
N VAL A 199 25.16 3.47 -8.39
CA VAL A 199 25.74 2.37 -9.16
C VAL A 199 24.95 2.20 -10.46
N GLU A 200 25.64 2.14 -11.59
CA GLU A 200 25.04 1.92 -12.91
C GLU A 200 25.00 0.43 -13.27
N TYR A 201 23.91 0.04 -13.92
CA TYR A 201 23.60 -1.30 -14.41
C TYR A 201 23.25 -1.23 -15.90
N GLU A 202 23.73 -2.21 -16.66
CA GLU A 202 23.53 -2.33 -18.10
C GLU A 202 23.66 -3.79 -18.57
N GLY A 203 23.31 -4.04 -19.83
CA GLY A 203 23.36 -5.39 -20.41
C GLY A 203 22.38 -6.32 -19.70
N THR A 204 22.87 -7.46 -19.23
CA THR A 204 22.03 -8.52 -18.62
C THR A 204 22.21 -8.68 -17.11
N ILE A 205 23.03 -7.84 -16.48
CA ILE A 205 23.30 -7.88 -15.03
C ILE A 205 22.62 -6.68 -14.36
N GLY A 206 21.38 -6.90 -13.90
CA GLY A 206 20.58 -5.90 -13.22
C GLY A 206 20.86 -5.75 -11.72
N PRO A 207 20.16 -4.83 -11.03
CA PRO A 207 20.37 -4.52 -9.61
C PRO A 207 19.70 -5.53 -8.65
N GLU A 208 19.80 -6.82 -8.97
CA GLU A 208 19.19 -7.89 -8.16
C GLU A 208 19.74 -7.87 -6.73
N GLY A 209 18.85 -7.85 -5.74
CA GLY A 209 19.21 -7.88 -4.32
C GLY A 209 19.77 -6.57 -3.78
N VAL A 210 19.74 -5.48 -4.56
CA VAL A 210 20.20 -4.16 -4.09
C VAL A 210 19.19 -3.58 -3.09
N THR A 211 19.68 -3.11 -1.94
CA THR A 211 18.86 -2.43 -0.94
C THR A 211 18.66 -0.97 -1.31
N VAL A 212 17.42 -0.49 -1.20
CA VAL A 212 17.02 0.91 -1.35
C VAL A 212 16.35 1.41 -0.08
N SER A 213 16.46 2.71 0.20
CA SER A 213 15.85 3.39 1.34
C SER A 213 14.73 4.33 0.89
N ALA A 214 13.86 4.71 1.83
CA ALA A 214 12.88 5.75 1.59
C ALA A 214 13.58 7.06 1.17
N GLY A 215 13.13 7.65 0.07
CA GLY A 215 13.72 8.84 -0.54
C GLY A 215 14.76 8.56 -1.62
N ASP A 216 15.23 7.31 -1.79
CA ASP A 216 16.17 6.98 -2.85
C ASP A 216 15.53 7.14 -4.23
N GLN A 217 16.34 7.57 -5.19
CA GLN A 217 15.96 7.67 -6.59
C GLN A 217 16.68 6.61 -7.42
N ILE A 218 15.91 5.93 -8.25
CA ILE A 218 16.40 5.02 -9.29
C ILE A 218 16.19 5.72 -10.62
N THR A 219 17.24 5.92 -11.40
CA THR A 219 17.17 6.64 -12.68
C THR A 219 17.42 5.69 -13.84
N TRP A 220 16.58 5.77 -14.86
CA TRP A 220 16.66 5.00 -16.09
C TRP A 220 16.84 5.97 -17.27
N SER A 221 17.79 5.68 -18.15
CA SER A 221 17.94 6.40 -19.41
C SER A 221 18.33 5.49 -20.56
N SER A 222 17.82 5.79 -21.76
CA SER A 222 18.27 5.20 -23.03
C SER A 222 18.70 6.26 -24.03
N ASP A 223 19.52 5.85 -25.00
CA ASP A 223 20.11 6.71 -26.04
C ASP A 223 19.14 7.14 -27.16
#